data_AF-A0A3A5AI15-F1
#
_entry.id   AF-A0A3A5AI15-F1
#
_cell.length_a   1.000
_cell.length_b   1.000
_cell.length_c   1.000
_cell.angle_alpha   90.00
_cell.angle_beta   90.00
_cell.angle_gamma   90.00
#
_symmetry.space_group_name_H-M   'P 1'
#
loop_
_entity.id
_entity.type
_entity.pdbx_description
1 polymer ?
#
loop_
_entity_poly.entity_id
_entity_poly.type
_entity_poly.pdbx_seq_one_letter_code
_entity_poly.pdbx_strand_id
1 'polypeptide(L)'
;MEEAWKFDILRQEARSRRLILEGRIIPPYPRPYHDPLVFYLVLGPDYLSLEVSRDFDGDNFLAYLARLWGPPEEGPRIQVGGRQDEEEGALQLIEHQFMPDLRPEMLKRLAGLLGHPLPGATP
;
A
#
# COMPACT_ATOMS: atom_id res chain seq x y z
N MET A 1 15.81 -14.95 8.87
CA MET A 1 15.24 -13.61 9.00
C MET A 1 14.71 -13.25 7.63
N GLU A 2 13.39 -13.24 7.45
CA GLU A 2 12.81 -12.63 6.23
C GLU A 2 13.14 -11.13 6.33
N GLU A 3 13.91 -10.59 5.39
CA GLU A 3 14.13 -9.15 5.33
C GLU A 3 12.78 -8.43 5.14
N ALA A 4 12.60 -7.28 5.78
CA ALA A 4 11.35 -6.53 5.69
C ALA A 4 11.27 -5.77 4.35
N TRP A 5 10.06 -5.66 3.79
CA TRP A 5 9.77 -4.76 2.68
C TRP A 5 10.05 -3.31 3.11
N LYS A 6 10.71 -2.54 2.24
CA LYS A 6 11.04 -1.13 2.51
C LYS A 6 10.25 -0.22 1.60
N PHE A 7 10.07 1.01 2.04
CA PHE A 7 9.31 2.02 1.32
C PHE A 7 10.13 3.29 1.17
N ASP A 8 10.06 3.88 -0.02
CA ASP A 8 10.60 5.21 -0.30
C ASP A 8 9.41 6.13 -0.63
N ILE A 9 9.16 7.10 0.25
CA ILE A 9 8.01 8.02 0.10
C ILE A 9 8.41 9.16 -0.84
N LEU A 10 7.79 9.19 -2.01
CA LEU A 10 8.05 10.22 -3.02
C LEU A 10 7.18 11.45 -2.81
N ARG A 11 5.92 11.24 -2.41
CA ARG A 11 4.97 12.32 -2.16
C ARG A 11 4.08 11.99 -0.97
N GLN A 12 3.88 13.00 -0.13
CA GLN A 12 2.94 12.97 0.98
C GLN A 12 2.07 14.22 0.92
N GLU A 13 0.75 14.03 0.93
CA GLU A 13 -0.22 15.11 0.85
C GLU A 13 -1.32 14.94 1.88
N ALA A 14 -1.36 15.86 2.85
CA ALA A 14 -2.44 15.92 3.83
C ALA A 14 -3.55 16.86 3.34
N ARG A 15 -4.76 16.33 3.19
CA ARG A 15 -6.00 17.06 2.90
C ARG A 15 -6.90 17.04 4.14
N SER A 16 -7.93 17.89 4.15
CA SER A 16 -8.85 18.06 5.29
C SER A 16 -9.46 16.77 5.84
N ARG A 17 -9.62 15.72 5.01
CA ARG A 17 -10.19 14.42 5.43
C ARG A 17 -9.39 13.20 4.97
N ARG A 18 -8.26 13.41 4.28
CA ARG A 18 -7.52 12.32 3.64
C ARG A 18 -6.02 12.55 3.75
N LEU A 19 -5.29 11.47 3.96
CA LEU A 19 -3.84 11.42 3.74
C LEU A 19 -3.60 10.64 2.46
N ILE A 20 -2.82 11.22 1.55
CA ILE A 20 -2.46 10.60 0.28
C ILE A 20 -0.94 10.42 0.28
N LEU A 21 -0.49 9.20 -0.03
CA LEU A 21 0.92 8.86 -0.15
C LEU A 21 1.16 8.22 -1.52
N GLU A 22 2.31 8.55 -2.10
CA GLU A 22 2.83 7.91 -3.30
C GLU A 22 4.29 7.58 -3.04
N GLY A 23 4.71 6.40 -3.45
CA GLY A 23 6.08 5.97 -3.22
C GLY A 23 6.48 4.74 -3.99
N ARG A 24 7.66 4.26 -3.65
CA ARG A 24 8.22 3.01 -4.17
C ARG A 24 8.29 1.98 -3.06
N ILE A 25 8.08 0.73 -3.44
CA ILE A 25 8.28 -0.44 -2.62
C ILE A 25 9.60 -1.09 -3.07
N ILE A 26 10.44 -1.44 -2.10
CA ILE A 26 11.70 -2.15 -2.31
C ILE A 26 11.54 -3.53 -1.66
N PRO A 27 11.46 -4.61 -2.45
CA PRO A 27 11.34 -5.94 -1.89
C PRO A 27 12.62 -6.39 -1.17
N PRO A 28 12.50 -7.35 -0.26
CA PRO A 28 13.62 -7.93 0.49
C PRO A 28 14.50 -8.89 -0.32
N TYR A 29 14.42 -8.84 -1.64
CA TYR A 29 15.13 -9.72 -2.56
C TYR A 29 15.47 -8.96 -3.86
N PRO A 30 16.53 -9.37 -4.57
CA PRO A 30 16.83 -8.82 -5.88
C PRO A 30 15.70 -9.15 -6.85
N ARG A 31 15.22 -8.13 -7.56
CA ARG A 31 14.19 -8.29 -8.60
C ARG A 31 14.86 -8.60 -9.94
N PRO A 32 14.24 -9.42 -10.80
CA PRO A 32 14.72 -9.67 -12.16
C PRO A 32 14.50 -8.46 -13.10
N TYR A 33 13.68 -7.49 -12.70
CA TYR A 33 13.33 -6.29 -13.48
C TYR A 33 13.87 -5.01 -12.83
N HIS A 34 14.21 -4.01 -13.65
CA HIS A 34 14.80 -2.75 -13.19
C HIS A 34 13.75 -1.67 -12.87
N ASP A 35 12.50 -1.84 -13.29
CA ASP A 35 11.46 -0.85 -13.05
C ASP A 35 11.03 -0.79 -11.58
N PRO A 36 10.80 0.42 -11.03
CA PRO A 36 10.42 0.57 -9.63
C PRO A 36 9.01 0.01 -9.38
N LEU A 37 8.84 -0.80 -8.32
CA LEU A 37 7.51 -1.16 -7.82
C LEU A 37 6.93 0.08 -7.13
N VAL A 38 5.85 0.63 -7.67
CA VAL A 38 5.20 1.84 -7.14
C VAL A 38 3.96 1.50 -6.34
N PHE A 39 3.62 2.37 -5.39
CA PHE A 39 2.37 2.30 -4.66
C PHE A 39 1.70 3.66 -4.55
N TYR A 40 0.37 3.63 -4.48
CA TYR A 40 -0.47 4.78 -4.16
C TYR A 40 -1.40 4.42 -3.00
N LEU A 41 -1.42 5.25 -1.97
CA LEU A 41 -2.18 5.00 -0.76
C LEU A 41 -3.06 6.20 -0.42
N VAL A 42 -4.32 5.94 -0.11
CA VAL A 42 -5.27 6.92 0.42
C VAL A 42 -5.82 6.42 1.74
N LEU A 43 -5.55 7.16 2.81
CA LEU A 43 -6.21 6.96 4.11
C LEU A 43 -7.29 8.02 4.30
N GLY A 44 -8.54 7.58 4.29
CA GLY A 44 -9.72 8.38 4.57
C GLY A 44 -10.08 8.50 6.05
N PRO A 45 -11.32 8.90 6.35
CA PRO A 45 -11.83 8.93 7.72
C PRO A 45 -12.11 7.53 8.29
N ASP A 46 -12.52 6.59 7.45
CA ASP A 46 -13.02 5.25 7.78
C ASP A 46 -12.56 4.17 6.79
N TYR A 47 -11.64 4.51 5.89
CA TYR A 47 -11.12 3.57 4.90
C TYR A 47 -9.64 3.79 4.62
N LEU A 48 -8.98 2.73 4.18
CA LEU A 48 -7.65 2.70 3.60
C LEU A 48 -7.77 2.08 2.21
N SER A 49 -7.22 2.76 1.20
CA SER A 49 -7.07 2.28 -0.16
C SER A 49 -5.58 2.20 -0.47
N LEU A 50 -5.10 1.06 -0.95
CA LEU A 50 -3.73 0.86 -1.38
C LEU A 50 -3.72 0.22 -2.76
N GLU A 51 -3.11 0.91 -3.70
CA GLU A 51 -2.89 0.44 -5.06
C GLU A 51 -1.41 0.07 -5.20
N VAL A 52 -1.15 -1.14 -5.69
CA VAL A 52 0.19 -1.64 -6.01
C VAL A 52 0.18 -2.30 -7.37
N SER A 53 1.29 -2.26 -8.08
CA SER A 53 1.37 -2.88 -9.39
C SER A 53 1.51 -4.40 -9.30
N ARG A 54 0.69 -5.15 -10.05
CA ARG A 54 0.54 -6.61 -9.97
C ARG A 54 1.72 -7.36 -10.59
N ASP A 55 2.08 -6.93 -11.79
CA ASP A 55 3.20 -7.36 -12.62
C ASP A 55 4.58 -7.24 -11.92
N PHE A 56 4.70 -6.35 -10.93
CA PHE A 56 5.97 -6.01 -10.29
C PHE A 56 6.21 -6.62 -8.89
N ASP A 57 5.61 -7.77 -8.54
CA ASP A 57 5.64 -8.43 -7.20
C ASP A 57 4.46 -8.08 -6.26
N GLY A 58 3.36 -7.53 -6.81
CA GLY A 58 2.17 -7.18 -6.05
C GLY A 58 1.63 -8.34 -5.20
N ASP A 59 1.52 -9.56 -5.74
CA ASP A 59 0.99 -10.71 -5.01
C ASP A 59 1.83 -11.10 -3.77
N ASN A 60 3.16 -11.03 -3.89
CA ASN A 60 4.06 -11.29 -2.77
C ASN A 60 3.92 -10.20 -1.70
N PHE A 61 3.74 -8.94 -2.13
CA PHE A 61 3.51 -7.84 -1.22
C PHE A 61 2.15 -7.94 -0.52
N LEU A 62 1.10 -8.37 -1.22
CA LEU A 62 -0.21 -8.67 -0.65
C LEU A 62 -0.14 -9.76 0.41
N ALA A 63 0.59 -10.85 0.13
CA ALA A 63 0.79 -11.91 1.11
C ALA A 63 1.53 -11.41 2.36
N TYR A 64 2.49 -10.51 2.21
CA TYR A 64 3.17 -9.85 3.32
C TYR A 64 2.22 -8.97 4.14
N LEU A 65 1.41 -8.13 3.49
CA LEU A 65 0.41 -7.29 4.16
C LEU A 65 -0.61 -8.14 4.93
N ALA A 66 -1.07 -9.24 4.33
CA ALA A 66 -2.03 -10.15 4.96
C ALA A 66 -1.47 -10.79 6.25
N ARG A 67 -0.17 -11.07 6.32
CA ARG A 67 0.48 -11.56 7.55
C ARG A 67 0.52 -10.50 8.66
N LEU A 68 0.62 -9.22 8.30
CA LEU A 68 0.75 -8.13 9.26
C LEU A 68 -0.61 -7.63 9.77
N TRP A 69 -1.57 -7.43 8.86
CA TRP A 69 -2.84 -6.79 9.15
C TRP A 69 -4.05 -7.70 8.99
N GLY A 70 -3.83 -8.96 8.63
CA GLY A 70 -4.89 -9.87 8.22
C GLY A 70 -5.23 -9.70 6.73
N PRO A 71 -5.86 -10.72 6.12
CA PRO A 71 -6.33 -10.60 4.75
C PRO A 71 -7.42 -9.52 4.67
N PRO A 72 -7.54 -8.83 3.52
CA PRO A 72 -8.67 -7.92 3.30
C PRO A 72 -10.00 -8.70 3.35
N GLU A 73 -11.06 -8.09 3.91
CA GLU A 73 -12.36 -8.75 4.09
C GLU A 73 -12.99 -9.15 2.76
N GLU A 74 -12.95 -8.23 1.79
CA GLU A 74 -13.18 -8.51 0.39
C GLU A 74 -11.81 -8.57 -0.27
N GLY A 75 -11.43 -9.71 -0.85
CA GLY A 75 -10.11 -9.93 -1.46
C GLY A 75 -9.64 -8.77 -2.38
N PRO A 76 -8.33 -8.69 -2.68
CA PRO A 76 -7.78 -7.61 -3.51
C PRO A 76 -8.52 -7.51 -4.84
N ARG A 77 -9.00 -6.31 -5.17
CA ARG A 77 -9.66 -6.03 -6.45
C ARG A 77 -8.57 -5.76 -7.48
N ILE A 78 -8.59 -6.48 -8.60
CA ILE A 78 -7.63 -6.25 -9.67
C ILE A 78 -8.25 -5.25 -10.64
N GLN A 79 -7.63 -4.08 -10.76
CA GLN A 79 -7.99 -3.08 -11.75
C GLN A 79 -6.99 -3.16 -12.92
N VAL A 80 -7.48 -3.59 -14.07
CA VAL A 80 -6.68 -3.59 -15.30
C VAL A 80 -6.90 -2.26 -16.01
N GLY A 81 -5.90 -1.38 -15.96
CA GLY A 81 -5.90 -0.10 -16.67
C GLY A 81 -5.02 -0.17 -17.91
N GLY A 82 -5.58 -0.53 -19.07
CA GLY A 82 -4.82 -0.67 -20.31
C GLY A 82 -5.51 -1.64 -21.27
N ARG A 83 -5.27 -1.49 -22.58
CA ARG A 83 -5.81 -2.41 -23.59
C ARG A 83 -5.36 -3.84 -23.29
N GLN A 84 -6.26 -4.78 -23.55
CA GLN A 84 -6.23 -6.23 -23.27
C GLN A 84 -4.98 -7.03 -23.72
N ASP A 85 -3.99 -6.40 -24.33
CA ASP A 85 -2.85 -7.07 -24.94
C ASP A 85 -1.55 -6.95 -24.11
N GLU A 86 -1.55 -6.15 -23.03
CA GLU A 86 -0.41 -5.98 -22.12
C GLU A 86 -0.85 -6.35 -20.69
N GLU A 87 -0.41 -7.50 -20.16
CA GLU A 87 -0.51 -7.82 -18.73
C GLU A 87 0.35 -6.89 -17.86
N GLU A 88 1.25 -6.12 -18.49
CA GLU A 88 2.02 -5.03 -17.92
C GLU A 88 1.09 -3.83 -17.63
N GLY A 89 0.98 -3.43 -16.37
CA GLY A 89 0.18 -2.29 -15.89
C GLY A 89 -1.09 -2.65 -15.12
N ALA A 90 -1.36 -3.92 -14.84
CA ALA A 90 -2.45 -4.29 -13.94
C ALA A 90 -2.14 -3.82 -12.51
N LEU A 91 -3.07 -3.07 -11.89
CA LEU A 91 -2.97 -2.65 -10.50
C LEU A 91 -3.81 -3.56 -9.61
N GLN A 92 -3.29 -3.86 -8.42
CA GLN A 92 -4.02 -4.49 -7.34
C GLN A 92 -4.44 -3.41 -6.35
N LEU A 93 -5.74 -3.26 -6.21
CA LEU A 93 -6.39 -2.38 -5.26
C LEU A 93 -6.78 -3.19 -4.02
N ILE A 94 -6.30 -2.74 -2.87
CA ILE A 94 -6.68 -3.25 -1.56
C ILE A 94 -7.48 -2.16 -0.88
N GLU A 95 -8.69 -2.50 -0.45
CA GLU A 95 -9.52 -1.63 0.36
C GLU A 95 -9.73 -2.25 1.73
N HIS A 96 -9.56 -1.45 2.76
CA HIS A 96 -9.85 -1.84 4.14
C HIS A 96 -10.74 -0.78 4.77
N GLN A 97 -11.93 -1.20 5.21
CA GLN A 97 -12.85 -0.37 5.97
C GLN A 97 -12.59 -0.54 7.46
N PHE A 98 -12.71 0.53 8.22
CA PHE A 98 -12.55 0.50 9.68
C PHE A 98 -13.47 1.55 10.32
N MET A 99 -13.80 1.35 11.60
CA MET A 99 -14.58 2.36 12.33
C MET A 99 -13.79 3.67 12.44
N PRO A 100 -14.41 4.85 12.24
CA PRO A 100 -13.68 6.13 12.19
C PRO A 100 -12.80 6.45 13.42
N ASP A 101 -13.20 5.96 14.59
CA ASP A 101 -12.47 6.08 15.86
C ASP A 101 -11.16 5.27 15.89
N LEU A 102 -11.02 4.25 15.03
CA LEU A 102 -9.80 3.47 14.86
C LEU A 102 -8.76 4.14 13.94
N ARG A 103 -9.11 5.28 13.32
CA ARG A 103 -8.21 6.00 12.40
C ARG A 103 -6.83 6.35 13.00
N PRO A 104 -6.71 6.81 14.26
CA PRO A 104 -5.39 7.08 14.85
C PRO A 104 -4.51 5.81 14.95
N GLU A 105 -5.10 4.68 15.32
CA GLU A 105 -4.39 3.40 15.39
C GLU A 105 -3.98 2.92 13.99
N MET A 106 -4.84 3.13 12.98
CA MET A 106 -4.50 2.85 11.59
C MET A 106 -3.32 3.70 11.10
N LEU A 107 -3.31 5.01 11.41
CA LEU A 107 -2.17 5.90 11.13
C LEU A 107 -0.87 5.41 11.76
N LYS A 108 -0.93 4.96 13.01
CA LYS A 108 0.23 4.43 13.74
C LYS A 108 0.77 3.14 13.10
N ARG A 109 -0.10 2.21 12.75
CA ARG A 109 0.27 0.97 12.05
C ARG A 109 0.86 1.25 10.67
N LEU A 110 0.27 2.17 9.93
CA LEU A 110 0.78 2.64 8.64
C LEU A 110 2.17 3.26 8.75
N ALA A 111 2.38 4.15 9.72
CA ALA A 111 3.69 4.75 9.95
C ALA A 111 4.75 3.70 10.29
N GLY A 112 4.38 2.69 11.08
CA GLY A 112 5.25 1.55 11.40
C GLY A 112 5.58 0.68 10.18
N LEU A 113 4.58 0.35 9.36
CA LEU A 113 4.77 -0.41 8.12
C LEU A 113 5.70 0.32 7.14
N LEU A 114 5.44 1.61 6.93
CA LEU A 114 6.19 2.43 5.97
C LEU A 114 7.59 2.79 6.47
N GLY A 115 7.86 2.64 7.77
CA GLY A 115 9.06 3.18 8.40
C GLY A 115 9.17 4.70 8.27
N HIS A 116 8.02 5.39 8.11
CA HIS A 116 7.95 6.82 7.81
C HIS A 116 6.94 7.51 8.74
N PRO A 117 7.29 8.64 9.37
CA PRO A 117 6.37 9.35 10.24
C PRO A 117 5.21 9.95 9.43
N LEU A 118 3.98 9.61 9.79
CA LEU A 118 2.78 10.15 9.14
C LEU A 118 2.15 11.28 9.97
N PRO A 119 1.58 12.32 9.31
CA PRO A 119 0.89 13.39 9.99
C PRO A 119 -0.35 12.85 10.71
N GLY A 120 -0.46 13.15 12.02
CA GLY A 120 -1.54 12.66 12.87
C GLY A 120 -1.30 11.27 13.48
N ALA A 121 -0.13 10.65 13.26
CA ALA A 121 0.29 9.40 13.90
C ALA A 121 0.94 9.60 15.28
N THR A 122 0.68 10.72 15.96
CA THR A 122 1.21 10.97 17.32
C THR A 122 0.73 9.90 18.31
N PRO A 123 1.58 9.54 19.30
CA PRO A 123 1.26 8.52 20.31
C PRO A 123 0.04 8.86 21.16
#